data_AF-L0DA76-F1
#
_entry.id   AF-L0DA76-F1
#
_cell.length_a   1.000
_cell.length_b   1.000
_cell.length_c   1.000
_cell.angle_alpha   90.00
_cell.angle_beta   90.00
_cell.angle_gamma   90.00
#
_symmetry.space_group_name_H-M   'P 1'
#
loop_
_entity.id
_entity.type
_entity.pdbx_description
1 polymer ?
#
loop_
_entity_poly.entity_id
_entity_poly.type
_entity_poly.pdbx_seq_one_letter_code
_entity_poly.pdbx_strand_id
1 'polypeptide(L)'
;MEPVSSAPFVLPNPRIPKVLGILNIVFASALMIWGLCLIGSYALMPVMSKMLVKAQQDIQTKQDTTRKAILEGFEDEEKAATTDEAKAAVAEKRKRFEAEPQPPKIPQMDLGVLGMQETAVRYYVWAEFVSGVVLNILLLAAGIGLVTRRPWGIKLGLSVALLKIIRLVLVYGYAALAIVPKVAVGMAKFQMQSMAQQLPPGQKLPAGFDETMTKLLLIWYTSCAVMMIIVGSIYPMVSLWLLSRPSARAACSDSAKSREPENSW
;
A
#
# COMPACT_ATOMS: atom_id res chain seq x y z
N MET A 1 -1.83 13.68 -64.96
CA MET A 1 -1.60 12.81 -63.78
C MET A 1 -0.93 13.68 -62.74
N GLU A 2 -1.61 13.98 -61.63
CA GLU A 2 -0.98 14.69 -60.53
C GLU A 2 0.13 13.81 -59.94
N PRO A 3 1.33 14.35 -59.68
CA PRO A 3 2.39 13.57 -59.06
C PRO A 3 1.90 13.13 -57.67
N VAL A 4 1.86 11.82 -57.44
CA VAL A 4 1.59 11.26 -56.11
C VAL A 4 2.67 11.81 -55.18
N SER A 5 2.29 12.73 -54.29
CA SER A 5 3.18 13.32 -53.30
C SER A 5 3.80 12.18 -52.48
N SER A 6 5.05 11.84 -52.77
CA SER A 6 5.81 10.85 -52.01
C SER A 6 5.87 11.32 -50.57
N ALA A 7 5.31 10.53 -49.64
CA ALA A 7 5.38 10.85 -48.22
C ALA A 7 6.83 11.16 -47.83
N PRO A 8 7.08 12.21 -47.02
CA PRO A 8 8.44 12.61 -46.68
C PRO A 8 9.22 11.42 -46.11
N PHE A 9 10.40 11.15 -46.65
CA PHE A 9 11.27 10.07 -46.20
C PHE A 9 11.72 10.33 -44.75
N VAL A 10 11.33 9.45 -43.82
CA VAL A 10 11.72 9.52 -42.41
C VAL A 10 12.80 8.49 -42.12
N LEU A 11 13.96 8.93 -41.64
CA LEU A 11 15.05 8.04 -41.25
C LEU A 11 14.65 7.20 -40.01
N PRO A 12 14.66 5.85 -40.09
CA PRO A 12 14.28 5.00 -38.97
C PRO A 12 15.29 5.10 -37.82
N ASN A 13 14.80 5.21 -36.59
CA ASN A 13 15.64 5.20 -35.39
C ASN A 13 15.32 3.97 -34.51
N PRO A 14 16.06 2.86 -34.66
CA PRO A 14 15.79 1.62 -33.93
C PRO A 14 16.16 1.70 -32.44
N ARG A 15 16.91 2.73 -32.01
CA ARG A 15 17.31 2.88 -30.60
C ARG A 15 16.11 3.19 -29.71
N ILE A 16 15.16 4.01 -30.17
CA ILE A 16 14.00 4.42 -29.36
C ILE A 16 13.13 3.20 -28.99
N PRO A 17 12.63 2.37 -29.94
CA PRO A 17 11.86 1.18 -29.59
C PRO A 17 12.65 0.20 -28.72
N LYS A 18 13.95 0.00 -29.00
CA LYS A 18 14.77 -0.96 -28.24
C LYS A 18 14.93 -0.55 -26.77
N VAL A 19 15.26 0.72 -26.50
CA VAL A 19 15.42 1.23 -25.12
C VAL A 19 14.09 1.20 -24.37
N LEU A 20 13.00 1.67 -24.99
CA LEU A 20 11.67 1.60 -24.38
C LEU A 20 11.21 0.16 -24.15
N GLY A 21 11.55 -0.75 -25.05
CA GLY A 21 11.26 -2.17 -24.90
C GLY A 21 11.93 -2.77 -23.67
N ILE A 22 13.22 -2.47 -23.45
CA ILE A 22 13.96 -2.90 -22.27
C ILE A 22 13.36 -2.29 -21.00
N LEU A 23 13.07 -0.99 -21.00
CA LEU A 23 12.45 -0.32 -19.84
C LEU A 23 11.07 -0.91 -19.51
N ASN A 24 10.23 -1.20 -20.52
CA ASN A 24 8.96 -1.88 -20.33
C ASN A 24 9.13 -3.24 -19.65
N ILE A 25 10.11 -4.04 -20.06
CA ILE A 25 10.39 -5.36 -19.47
C ILE A 25 10.83 -5.23 -18.01
N VAL A 26 11.75 -4.30 -17.72
CA VAL A 26 12.26 -4.06 -16.36
C VAL A 26 11.14 -3.56 -15.45
N PHE A 27 10.39 -2.53 -15.86
CA PHE A 27 9.31 -1.98 -15.06
C PHE A 27 8.16 -2.97 -14.89
N ALA A 28 7.77 -3.71 -15.93
CA ALA A 28 6.72 -4.71 -15.81
C ALA A 28 7.11 -5.79 -14.80
N SER A 29 8.33 -6.33 -14.89
CA SER A 29 8.83 -7.34 -13.96
C SER A 29 8.89 -6.83 -12.52
N ALA A 30 9.46 -5.64 -12.30
CA ALA A 30 9.55 -5.03 -10.98
C ALA A 30 8.17 -4.77 -10.35
N LEU A 31 7.24 -4.20 -11.14
CA LEU A 31 5.88 -3.92 -10.68
C LEU A 31 5.06 -5.19 -10.44
N MET A 32 5.31 -6.26 -11.20
CA MET A 32 4.67 -7.56 -10.95
C MET A 32 5.17 -8.18 -9.64
N ILE A 33 6.49 -8.20 -9.40
CA ILE A 33 7.06 -8.70 -8.14
C ILE A 33 6.51 -7.91 -6.96
N TRP A 34 6.55 -6.58 -7.05
CA TRP A 34 5.99 -5.70 -6.03
C TRP A 34 4.50 -5.96 -5.80
N GLY A 35 3.72 -6.08 -6.87
CA GLY A 35 2.29 -6.40 -6.80
C GLY A 35 2.03 -7.75 -6.12
N LEU A 36 2.80 -8.79 -6.47
CA LEU A 36 2.70 -10.11 -5.85
C LEU A 36 3.04 -10.08 -4.36
N CYS A 37 4.08 -9.34 -3.96
CA CYS A 37 4.41 -9.13 -2.55
C CYS A 37 3.27 -8.46 -1.79
N LEU A 38 2.68 -7.40 -2.35
CA LEU A 38 1.56 -6.70 -1.71
C LEU A 38 0.35 -7.62 -1.54
N ILE A 39 -0.04 -8.42 -2.54
CA ILE A 39 -1.13 -9.39 -2.39
C ILE A 39 -0.79 -10.39 -1.29
N GLY A 40 0.43 -10.91 -1.26
CA GLY A 40 0.87 -11.85 -0.25
C GLY A 40 0.68 -11.25 1.14
N SER A 41 1.11 -10.00 1.34
CA SER A 41 0.88 -9.27 2.59
C SER A 41 -0.61 -9.08 2.91
N TYR A 42 -1.44 -8.72 1.92
CA TYR A 42 -2.89 -8.57 2.11
C TYR A 42 -3.59 -9.90 2.43
N ALA A 43 -3.21 -10.99 1.76
CA ALA A 43 -3.75 -12.32 1.97
C ALA A 43 -3.37 -12.89 3.35
N LEU A 44 -2.18 -12.54 3.85
CA LEU A 44 -1.72 -12.92 5.19
C LEU A 44 -2.27 -12.01 6.29
N MET A 45 -2.87 -10.86 5.96
CA MET A 45 -3.36 -9.90 6.95
C MET A 45 -4.36 -10.49 7.96
N PRO A 46 -5.35 -11.33 7.58
CA PRO A 46 -6.25 -11.96 8.55
C PRO A 46 -5.53 -12.90 9.52
N VAL A 47 -4.51 -13.61 9.04
CA VAL A 47 -3.69 -14.52 9.85
C VAL A 47 -2.83 -13.70 10.82
N MET A 48 -2.16 -12.66 10.33
CA MET A 48 -1.37 -11.75 11.17
C MET A 48 -2.24 -11.05 12.21
N SER A 49 -3.45 -10.60 11.85
CA SER A 49 -4.40 -9.99 12.79
C SER A 49 -4.81 -10.95 13.90
N LYS A 50 -5.16 -12.20 13.57
CA LYS A 50 -5.47 -13.23 14.58
C LYS A 50 -4.28 -13.53 15.49
N MET A 51 -3.08 -13.64 14.91
CA MET A 51 -1.85 -13.86 15.67
C MET A 51 -1.54 -12.70 16.61
N LEU A 52 -1.72 -11.46 16.15
CA LEU A 52 -1.52 -10.26 16.95
C LEU A 52 -2.54 -10.17 18.10
N VAL A 53 -3.83 -10.42 17.82
CA VAL A 53 -4.87 -10.45 18.86
C VAL A 53 -4.57 -11.53 19.91
N LYS A 54 -4.17 -12.74 19.48
CA LYS A 54 -3.78 -13.80 20.41
C LYS A 54 -2.56 -13.40 21.25
N ALA A 55 -1.52 -12.84 20.63
CA ALA A 55 -0.35 -12.36 21.35
C ALA A 55 -0.71 -11.26 22.37
N GLN A 56 -1.61 -10.34 22.03
CA GLN A 56 -2.12 -9.32 22.95
C GLN A 56 -2.88 -9.93 24.12
N GLN A 57 -3.73 -10.93 23.86
CA GLN A 57 -4.46 -11.65 24.91
C GLN A 57 -3.51 -12.43 25.84
N ASP A 58 -2.48 -13.07 25.28
CA ASP A 58 -1.46 -13.77 26.06
C ASP A 58 -0.67 -12.81 26.96
N ILE A 59 -0.32 -11.61 26.46
CA ILE A 59 0.33 -10.56 27.25
C ILE A 59 -0.59 -10.07 28.39
N GLN A 60 -1.86 -9.79 28.10
CA GLN A 60 -2.83 -9.37 29.13
C GLN A 60 -3.03 -10.46 30.19
N THR A 61 -3.19 -11.71 29.76
CA THR A 61 -3.35 -12.86 30.67
C THR A 61 -2.13 -13.04 31.56
N LYS A 62 -0.92 -12.90 31.01
CA LYS A 62 0.32 -12.93 31.80
C LYS A 62 0.38 -11.80 32.80
N GLN A 63 0.05 -10.57 32.42
CA GLN A 63 0.00 -9.43 33.33
C GLN A 63 -1.00 -9.64 34.47
N ASP A 64 -2.21 -10.11 34.15
CA ASP A 64 -3.26 -10.40 35.13
C ASP A 64 -2.83 -11.52 36.09
N THR A 65 -2.19 -12.56 35.56
CA THR A 65 -1.70 -13.70 36.35
C THR A 65 -0.55 -13.29 37.26
N THR A 66 0.42 -12.52 36.74
CA THR A 66 1.52 -11.97 37.55
C THR A 66 0.98 -11.04 38.64
N ARG A 67 0.01 -10.18 38.33
CA ARG A 67 -0.60 -9.29 39.33
C ARG A 67 -1.33 -10.09 40.41
N LYS A 68 -2.11 -11.12 40.03
CA LYS A 68 -2.78 -12.01 40.99
C LYS A 68 -1.77 -12.76 41.87
N ALA A 69 -0.73 -13.34 41.27
CA ALA A 69 0.31 -14.05 42.01
C ALA A 69 1.05 -13.14 43.02
N ILE A 70 1.29 -11.87 42.66
CA ILE A 70 1.86 -10.89 43.59
C ILE A 70 0.89 -10.58 44.75
N LEU A 71 -0.40 -10.40 44.46
CA LEU A 71 -1.42 -10.14 45.49
C LEU A 71 -1.61 -11.33 46.43
N GLU A 72 -1.63 -12.55 45.89
CA GLU A 72 -1.66 -13.80 46.67
C GLU A 72 -0.39 -13.94 47.53
N GLY A 73 0.79 -13.60 46.99
CA GLY A 73 2.03 -13.57 47.74
C GLY A 73 2.01 -12.60 48.94
N PHE A 74 1.42 -11.41 48.79
CA PHE A 74 1.21 -10.50 49.92
C PHE A 74 0.25 -11.06 50.97
N GLU A 75 -0.79 -11.78 50.56
CA GLU A 75 -1.73 -12.42 51.50
C GLU A 75 -1.04 -13.53 52.29
N ASP A 76 -0.18 -14.33 51.65
CA ASP A 76 0.57 -15.39 52.32
C ASP A 76 1.64 -14.81 53.27
N GLU A 77 2.34 -13.73 52.87
CA GLU A 77 3.26 -12.98 53.75
C GLU A 77 2.55 -12.43 54.99
N GLU A 78 1.33 -11.90 54.84
CA GLU A 78 0.51 -11.38 55.94
C GLU A 78 0.07 -12.48 56.91
N LYS A 79 -0.29 -13.67 56.40
CA LYS A 79 -0.62 -14.85 57.22
C LYS A 79 0.59 -15.41 57.96
N ALA A 80 1.77 -15.37 57.35
CA ALA A 80 3.02 -15.88 57.93
C ALA A 80 3.63 -14.94 58.98
N ALA A 81 3.33 -13.64 58.92
CA ALA A 81 3.81 -12.65 59.88
C ALA A 81 3.24 -12.89 61.29
N THR A 82 4.11 -13.03 62.29
CA THR A 82 3.71 -13.31 63.69
C THR A 82 3.52 -12.06 64.54
N THR A 83 4.04 -10.90 64.10
CA THR A 83 3.91 -9.62 64.81
C THR A 83 2.92 -8.69 64.11
N ASP A 84 2.22 -7.88 64.89
CA ASP A 84 1.24 -6.91 64.37
C ASP A 84 1.90 -5.85 63.48
N GLU A 85 3.13 -5.44 63.81
CA GLU A 85 3.92 -4.51 62.99
C GLU A 85 4.26 -5.09 61.62
N ALA A 86 4.63 -6.37 61.54
CA ALA A 86 4.93 -7.02 60.27
C ALA A 86 3.68 -7.17 59.39
N LYS A 87 2.53 -7.52 60.00
CA LYS A 87 1.24 -7.57 59.29
C LYS A 87 0.86 -6.20 58.73
N ALA A 88 0.99 -5.14 59.55
CA ALA A 88 0.71 -3.78 59.11
C ALA A 88 1.60 -3.35 57.93
N ALA A 89 2.88 -3.70 57.95
CA ALA A 89 3.81 -3.37 56.87
C ALA A 89 3.47 -4.10 55.55
N VAL A 90 3.08 -5.38 55.60
CA VAL A 90 2.66 -6.15 54.41
C VAL A 90 1.33 -5.60 53.87
N ALA A 91 0.37 -5.30 54.76
CA ALA A 91 -0.90 -4.68 54.37
C ALA A 91 -0.69 -3.31 53.69
N GLU A 92 0.28 -2.51 54.13
CA GLU A 92 0.63 -1.25 53.46
C GLU A 92 1.22 -1.48 52.06
N LYS A 93 2.12 -2.46 51.89
CA LYS A 93 2.66 -2.84 50.57
C LYS A 93 1.57 -3.28 49.62
N ARG A 94 0.66 -4.14 50.07
CA ARG A 94 -0.50 -4.60 49.29
C ARG A 94 -1.36 -3.43 48.86
N LYS A 95 -1.71 -2.51 49.79
CA LYS A 95 -2.49 -1.31 49.47
C LYS A 95 -1.79 -0.41 48.44
N ARG A 96 -0.46 -0.25 48.55
CA ARG A 96 0.33 0.49 47.54
C ARG A 96 0.24 -0.18 46.17
N PHE A 97 0.45 -1.49 46.08
CA PHE A 97 0.40 -2.21 44.81
C PHE A 97 -1.02 -2.27 44.21
N GLU A 98 -2.05 -2.38 45.05
CA GLU A 98 -3.45 -2.28 44.61
C GLU A 98 -3.77 -0.86 44.10
N ALA A 99 -3.18 0.17 44.69
CA ALA A 99 -3.29 1.55 44.24
C ALA A 99 -2.47 1.86 42.98
N GLU A 100 -1.49 1.01 42.61
CA GLU A 100 -0.78 1.16 41.34
C GLU A 100 -1.74 0.94 40.16
N PRO A 101 -1.80 1.89 39.20
CA PRO A 101 -2.62 1.77 38.01
C PRO A 101 -2.38 0.43 37.31
N GLN A 102 -3.46 -0.23 36.88
CA GLN A 102 -3.30 -1.41 36.04
C GLN A 102 -2.60 -1.01 34.73
N PRO A 103 -1.70 -1.86 34.20
CA PRO A 103 -1.09 -1.61 32.91
C PRO A 103 -2.20 -1.41 31.86
N PRO A 104 -2.04 -0.43 30.96
CA PRO A 104 -3.06 -0.14 29.97
C PRO A 104 -3.30 -1.37 29.10
N LYS A 105 -4.57 -1.76 28.95
CA LYS A 105 -4.94 -2.86 28.06
C LYS A 105 -4.51 -2.48 26.65
N ILE A 106 -3.72 -3.36 26.01
CA ILE A 106 -3.27 -3.13 24.64
C ILE A 106 -4.52 -3.03 23.73
N PRO A 107 -4.67 -1.95 22.93
CA PRO A 107 -5.79 -1.82 22.03
C PRO A 107 -5.81 -3.00 21.06
N GLN A 108 -6.94 -3.72 21.01
CA GLN A 108 -7.12 -4.75 20.01
C GLN A 108 -7.30 -4.10 18.65
N MET A 109 -6.51 -4.52 17.67
CA MET A 109 -6.59 -4.01 16.31
C MET A 109 -7.86 -4.57 15.64
N ASP A 110 -8.94 -3.82 15.75
CA ASP A 110 -10.20 -4.14 15.07
C ASP A 110 -10.11 -3.68 13.60
N LEU A 111 -9.92 -4.63 12.69
CA LEU A 111 -9.89 -4.39 11.24
C LEU A 111 -11.20 -3.80 10.72
N GLY A 112 -12.33 -4.03 11.41
CA GLY A 112 -13.61 -3.41 11.11
C GLY A 112 -13.56 -1.90 11.38
N VAL A 113 -12.98 -1.49 12.51
CA VAL A 113 -12.81 -0.06 12.85
C VAL A 113 -11.90 0.65 11.83
N LEU A 114 -10.89 -0.05 11.31
CA LEU A 114 -10.02 0.50 10.25
C LEU A 114 -10.72 0.65 8.88
N GLY A 115 -11.97 0.21 8.74
CA GLY A 115 -12.72 0.25 7.47
C GLY A 115 -12.24 -0.77 6.44
N MET A 116 -11.30 -1.65 6.80
CA MET A 116 -10.68 -2.62 5.89
C MET A 116 -11.63 -3.76 5.49
N GLN A 117 -12.67 -4.00 6.31
CA GLN A 117 -13.69 -5.00 6.01
C GLN A 117 -14.80 -4.50 5.09
N GLU A 118 -14.83 -3.20 4.77
CA GLU A 118 -15.85 -2.69 3.86
C GLU A 118 -15.73 -3.28 2.46
N THR A 119 -16.86 -3.68 1.89
CA THR A 119 -16.93 -4.30 0.56
C THR A 119 -16.36 -3.37 -0.51
N ALA A 120 -16.52 -2.04 -0.35
CA ALA A 120 -15.97 -1.04 -1.26
C ALA A 120 -14.44 -1.04 -1.28
N VAL A 121 -13.79 -1.13 -0.10
CA VAL A 121 -12.32 -1.21 0.02
C VAL A 121 -11.84 -2.51 -0.60
N ARG A 122 -12.53 -3.62 -0.33
CA ARG A 122 -12.20 -4.93 -0.91
C ARG A 122 -12.28 -4.89 -2.44
N TYR A 123 -13.37 -4.39 -3.03
CA TYR A 123 -13.49 -4.28 -4.49
C TYR A 123 -12.45 -3.34 -5.07
N TYR A 124 -12.16 -2.22 -4.41
CA TYR A 124 -11.10 -1.31 -4.80
C TYR A 124 -9.74 -2.01 -4.87
N VAL A 125 -9.34 -2.73 -3.81
CA VAL A 125 -8.07 -3.46 -3.76
C VAL A 125 -7.99 -4.53 -4.86
N TRP A 126 -9.07 -5.28 -5.08
CA TRP A 126 -9.13 -6.26 -6.16
C TRP A 126 -9.08 -5.63 -7.54
N ALA A 127 -9.79 -4.53 -7.76
CA ALA A 127 -9.76 -3.79 -9.02
C ALA A 127 -8.37 -3.25 -9.30
N GLU A 128 -7.72 -2.61 -8.32
CA GLU A 128 -6.34 -2.13 -8.41
C GLU A 128 -5.40 -3.28 -8.75
N PHE A 129 -5.51 -4.41 -8.05
CA PHE A 129 -4.67 -5.57 -8.26
C PHE A 129 -4.82 -6.19 -9.66
N VAL A 130 -6.04 -6.61 -10.03
CA VAL A 130 -6.30 -7.31 -11.29
C VAL A 130 -5.94 -6.44 -12.48
N SER A 131 -6.36 -5.17 -12.47
CA SER A 131 -6.01 -4.24 -13.54
C SER A 131 -4.51 -3.94 -13.60
N GLY A 132 -3.83 -3.94 -12.45
CA GLY A 132 -2.37 -3.78 -12.36
C GLY A 132 -1.62 -4.94 -13.02
N VAL A 133 -1.99 -6.18 -12.69
CA VAL A 133 -1.39 -7.38 -13.27
C VAL A 133 -1.63 -7.45 -14.77
N VAL A 134 -2.88 -7.28 -15.21
CA VAL A 134 -3.22 -7.32 -16.64
C VAL A 134 -2.41 -6.28 -17.42
N LEU A 135 -2.37 -5.03 -16.96
CA LEU A 135 -1.61 -3.99 -17.66
C LEU A 135 -0.10 -4.21 -17.61
N ASN A 136 0.45 -4.84 -16.57
CA ASN A 136 1.88 -5.15 -16.51
C ASN A 136 2.25 -6.34 -17.41
N ILE A 137 1.39 -7.35 -17.55
CA ILE A 137 1.57 -8.42 -18.55
C ILE A 137 1.54 -7.84 -19.96
N LEU A 138 0.59 -6.96 -20.26
CA LEU A 138 0.53 -6.29 -21.56
C LEU A 138 1.73 -5.37 -21.79
N LEU A 139 2.23 -4.69 -20.74
CA LEU A 139 3.45 -3.89 -20.80
C LEU A 139 4.68 -4.75 -21.11
N LEU A 140 4.79 -5.93 -20.49
CA LEU A 140 5.85 -6.89 -20.75
C LEU A 140 5.81 -7.38 -22.20
N ALA A 141 4.63 -7.78 -22.68
CA ALA A 141 4.42 -8.19 -24.07
C ALA A 141 4.77 -7.06 -25.05
N ALA A 142 4.34 -5.83 -24.77
CA ALA A 142 4.72 -4.65 -25.56
C ALA A 142 6.24 -4.44 -25.56
N GLY A 143 6.89 -4.62 -24.41
CA GLY A 143 8.34 -4.55 -24.27
C GLY A 143 9.07 -5.54 -25.19
N ILE A 144 8.65 -6.80 -25.18
CA ILE A 144 9.19 -7.84 -26.08
C ILE A 144 8.96 -7.48 -27.55
N GLY A 145 7.76 -7.01 -27.90
CA GLY A 145 7.44 -6.57 -29.25
C GLY A 145 8.33 -5.41 -29.72
N LEU A 146 8.63 -4.46 -28.85
CA LEU A 146 9.49 -3.31 -29.14
C LEU A 146 10.97 -3.70 -29.29
N VAL A 147 11.49 -4.58 -28.43
CA VAL A 147 12.88 -5.10 -28.54
C VAL A 147 13.05 -5.88 -29.85
N THR A 148 12.04 -6.67 -30.23
CA THR A 148 12.03 -7.44 -31.48
C THR A 148 11.63 -6.62 -32.72
N ARG A 149 11.44 -5.30 -32.55
CA ARG A 149 11.05 -4.34 -33.61
C ARG A 149 9.79 -4.76 -34.38
N ARG A 150 8.84 -5.42 -33.73
CA ARG A 150 7.58 -5.85 -34.35
C ARG A 150 6.56 -4.70 -34.39
N PRO A 151 5.78 -4.54 -35.48
CA PRO A 151 4.80 -3.44 -35.60
C PRO A 151 3.70 -3.48 -34.54
N TRP A 152 3.33 -4.68 -34.08
CA TRP A 152 2.36 -4.85 -32.99
C TRP A 152 2.89 -4.32 -31.65
N GLY A 153 4.21 -4.30 -31.43
CA GLY A 153 4.83 -3.81 -30.19
C GLY A 153 4.58 -2.32 -29.96
N ILE A 154 4.60 -1.51 -31.02
CA ILE A 154 4.26 -0.07 -30.93
C ILE A 154 2.78 0.12 -30.66
N LYS A 155 1.90 -0.55 -31.41
CA LYS A 155 0.44 -0.44 -31.23
C LYS A 155 0.06 -0.82 -29.80
N LEU A 156 0.57 -1.95 -29.31
CA LEU A 156 0.32 -2.42 -27.95
C LEU A 156 0.93 -1.47 -26.90
N GLY A 157 2.17 -1.01 -27.09
CA GLY A 157 2.83 -0.09 -26.18
C GLY A 157 2.09 1.23 -26.00
N LEU A 158 1.59 1.82 -27.11
CA LEU A 158 0.75 3.02 -27.07
C LEU A 158 -0.57 2.77 -26.33
N SER A 159 -1.27 1.67 -26.67
CA SER A 159 -2.53 1.32 -26.00
C SER A 159 -2.35 1.09 -24.51
N VAL A 160 -1.32 0.37 -24.09
CA VAL A 160 -1.03 0.09 -22.66
C VAL A 160 -0.67 1.37 -21.92
N ALA A 161 0.12 2.26 -22.53
CA ALA A 161 0.46 3.53 -21.89
C ALA A 161 -0.79 4.41 -21.68
N LEU A 162 -1.68 4.49 -22.67
CA LEU A 162 -2.95 5.20 -22.53
C LEU A 162 -3.85 4.56 -21.46
N LEU A 163 -4.01 3.23 -21.49
CA LEU A 163 -4.82 2.50 -20.51
C LEU A 163 -4.26 2.65 -19.08
N LYS A 164 -2.95 2.72 -18.91
CA LYS A 164 -2.33 2.99 -17.60
C LYS A 164 -2.69 4.37 -17.08
N ILE A 165 -2.67 5.42 -17.91
CA ILE A 165 -3.09 6.77 -17.50
C ILE A 165 -4.56 6.77 -17.09
N ILE A 166 -5.44 6.20 -17.93
CA ILE A 166 -6.88 6.11 -17.64
C ILE A 166 -7.11 5.36 -16.32
N ARG A 167 -6.49 4.19 -16.16
CA ARG A 167 -6.56 3.41 -14.92
C ARG A 167 -6.10 4.22 -13.71
N LEU A 168 -4.96 4.90 -13.80
CA LEU A 168 -4.43 5.70 -12.68
C LEU A 168 -5.45 6.75 -12.22
N VAL A 169 -6.02 7.50 -13.16
CA VAL A 169 -7.02 8.53 -12.85
C VAL A 169 -8.28 7.91 -12.26
N LEU A 170 -8.81 6.83 -12.85
CA LEU A 170 -10.04 6.20 -12.38
C LEU A 170 -9.88 5.55 -11.00
N VAL A 171 -8.83 4.74 -10.82
CA VAL A 171 -8.59 3.99 -9.58
C VAL A 171 -8.25 4.94 -8.45
N TYR A 172 -7.24 5.80 -8.61
CA TYR A 172 -6.83 6.71 -7.53
C TYR A 172 -7.80 7.88 -7.34
N GLY A 173 -8.52 8.30 -8.38
CA GLY A 173 -9.63 9.26 -8.25
C GLY A 173 -10.76 8.67 -7.40
N TYR A 174 -11.18 7.43 -7.68
CA TYR A 174 -12.15 6.73 -6.85
C TYR A 174 -11.62 6.52 -5.42
N ALA A 175 -10.35 6.14 -5.26
CA ALA A 175 -9.73 6.00 -3.95
C ALA A 175 -9.83 7.31 -3.14
N ALA A 176 -9.40 8.42 -3.73
CA ALA A 176 -9.38 9.73 -3.07
C ALA A 176 -10.79 10.20 -2.67
N LEU A 177 -11.81 9.91 -3.49
CA LEU A 177 -13.17 10.38 -3.26
C LEU A 177 -14.00 9.46 -2.36
N ALA A 178 -13.88 8.14 -2.51
CA ALA A 178 -14.77 7.18 -1.87
C ALA A 178 -14.11 6.34 -0.75
N ILE A 179 -12.82 6.03 -0.89
CA ILE A 179 -12.11 5.13 0.03
C ILE A 179 -11.41 5.92 1.14
N VAL A 180 -10.67 6.96 0.76
CA VAL A 180 -9.85 7.77 1.67
C VAL A 180 -10.66 8.37 2.84
N PRO A 181 -11.86 8.96 2.65
CA PRO A 181 -12.63 9.48 3.79
C PRO A 181 -12.97 8.41 4.83
N LYS A 182 -13.32 7.21 4.38
CA LYS A 182 -13.71 6.11 5.27
C LYS A 182 -12.52 5.56 6.04
N VAL A 183 -11.40 5.35 5.35
CA VAL A 183 -10.15 4.90 5.95
C VAL A 183 -9.62 5.95 6.94
N ALA A 184 -9.67 7.24 6.60
CA ALA A 184 -9.23 8.32 7.49
C ALA A 184 -10.05 8.36 8.79
N VAL A 185 -11.38 8.28 8.71
CA VAL A 185 -12.26 8.24 9.89
C VAL A 185 -12.00 7.00 10.74
N GLY A 186 -11.88 5.82 10.10
CA GLY A 186 -11.61 4.57 10.80
C GLY A 186 -10.27 4.58 11.53
N MET A 187 -9.21 5.04 10.84
CA MET A 187 -7.87 5.16 11.39
C MET A 187 -7.79 6.21 12.51
N ALA A 188 -8.49 7.34 12.37
CA ALA A 188 -8.59 8.35 13.42
C ALA A 188 -9.25 7.76 14.67
N LYS A 189 -10.39 7.06 14.53
CA LYS A 189 -11.06 6.39 15.66
C LYS A 189 -10.14 5.39 16.36
N PHE A 190 -9.42 4.56 15.59
CA PHE A 190 -8.48 3.60 16.14
C PHE A 190 -7.34 4.27 16.92
N GLN A 191 -6.74 5.33 16.37
CA GLN A 191 -5.70 6.09 17.07
C GLN A 191 -6.23 6.78 18.33
N MET A 192 -7.43 7.35 18.27
CA MET A 192 -8.08 7.98 19.43
C MET A 192 -8.33 6.98 20.57
N GLN A 193 -8.84 5.79 20.25
CA GLN A 193 -9.02 4.72 21.23
C GLN A 193 -7.68 4.29 21.84
N SER A 194 -6.64 4.19 21.01
CA SER A 194 -5.31 3.82 21.45
C SER A 194 -4.69 4.85 22.38
N MET A 195 -4.84 6.14 22.06
CA MET A 195 -4.36 7.23 22.92
C MET A 195 -5.17 7.33 24.21
N ALA A 196 -6.49 7.19 24.15
CA ALA A 196 -7.35 7.24 25.34
C ALA A 196 -7.01 6.14 26.35
N GLN A 197 -6.59 4.97 25.88
CA GLN A 197 -6.13 3.87 26.75
C GLN A 197 -4.76 4.13 27.39
N GLN A 198 -3.96 5.03 26.84
CA GLN A 198 -2.64 5.39 27.37
C GLN A 198 -2.66 6.62 28.29
N LEU A 199 -3.78 7.35 28.35
CA LEU A 199 -3.90 8.52 29.21
C LEU A 199 -4.02 8.13 30.69
N PRO A 200 -3.39 8.89 31.60
CA PRO A 200 -3.63 8.75 33.03
C PRO A 200 -5.12 8.85 33.39
N PRO A 201 -5.59 8.16 34.45
CA PRO A 201 -6.97 8.26 34.91
C PRO A 201 -7.39 9.72 35.14
N GLY A 202 -8.53 10.12 34.56
CA GLY A 202 -9.08 11.48 34.69
C GLY A 202 -8.61 12.47 33.62
N GLN A 203 -7.57 12.15 32.85
CA GLN A 203 -7.16 12.97 31.71
C GLN A 203 -8.01 12.64 30.48
N LYS A 204 -8.61 13.65 29.86
CA LYS A 204 -9.37 13.53 28.60
C LYS A 204 -8.53 14.07 27.45
N LEU A 205 -8.72 13.51 26.25
CA LEU A 205 -8.16 14.10 25.03
C LEU A 205 -8.77 15.51 24.82
N PRO A 206 -8.01 16.47 24.28
CA PRO A 206 -8.52 17.80 23.97
C PRO A 206 -9.78 17.73 23.10
N ALA A 207 -10.75 18.62 23.34
CA ALA A 207 -11.95 18.71 22.50
C ALA A 207 -11.57 19.05 21.04
N GLY A 208 -12.17 18.35 20.08
CA GLY A 208 -11.90 18.53 18.64
C GLY A 208 -10.62 17.86 18.12
N PHE A 209 -9.91 17.11 18.98
CA PHE A 209 -8.71 16.38 18.57
C PHE A 209 -9.01 15.27 17.55
N ASP A 210 -10.17 14.62 17.64
CA ASP A 210 -10.66 13.62 16.68
C ASP A 210 -10.90 14.21 15.29
N GLU A 211 -11.54 15.38 15.21
CA GLU A 211 -11.78 16.08 13.96
C GLU A 211 -10.47 16.53 13.32
N THR A 212 -9.54 17.05 14.13
CA THR A 212 -8.21 17.48 13.68
C THR A 212 -7.41 16.30 13.12
N MET A 213 -7.39 15.17 13.83
CA MET A 213 -6.71 13.96 13.38
C MET A 213 -7.32 13.41 12.10
N THR A 214 -8.66 13.37 12.01
CA THR A 214 -9.37 12.92 10.80
C THR A 214 -9.03 13.79 9.60
N LYS A 215 -9.04 15.12 9.76
CA LYS A 215 -8.66 16.07 8.71
C LYS A 215 -7.20 15.87 8.27
N LEU A 216 -6.29 15.69 9.22
CA LEU A 216 -4.88 15.44 8.91
C LEU A 216 -4.70 14.16 8.09
N LEU A 217 -5.31 13.05 8.53
CA LEU A 217 -5.26 11.77 7.81
C LEU A 217 -5.91 11.87 6.43
N LEU A 218 -7.02 12.60 6.30
CA LEU A 218 -7.67 12.85 5.03
C LEU A 218 -6.73 13.57 4.05
N ILE A 219 -6.14 14.69 4.49
CA ILE A 219 -5.18 15.47 3.69
C ILE A 219 -4.00 14.59 3.28
N TRP A 220 -3.44 13.84 4.23
CA TRP A 220 -2.32 12.94 4.00
C TRP A 220 -2.66 11.91 2.91
N TYR A 221 -3.72 11.11 3.09
CA TYR A 221 -4.07 10.06 2.14
C TYR A 221 -4.50 10.59 0.77
N THR A 222 -5.22 11.71 0.72
CA THR A 222 -5.56 12.36 -0.56
C THR A 222 -4.31 12.87 -1.27
N SER A 223 -3.36 13.46 -0.54
CA SER A 223 -2.09 13.92 -1.12
C SER A 223 -1.28 12.74 -1.69
N CYS A 224 -1.23 11.61 -0.98
CA CYS A 224 -0.60 10.39 -1.47
C CYS A 224 -1.27 9.89 -2.76
N ALA A 225 -2.61 9.86 -2.81
CA ALA A 225 -3.33 9.41 -4.01
C ALA A 225 -3.05 10.31 -5.22
N VAL A 226 -3.04 11.64 -5.03
CA VAL A 226 -2.71 12.61 -6.09
C VAL A 226 -1.25 12.44 -6.53
N MET A 227 -0.32 12.31 -5.59
CA MET A 227 1.09 12.09 -5.89
C MET A 227 1.30 10.80 -6.71
N MET A 228 0.57 9.72 -6.38
CA MET A 228 0.61 8.46 -7.13
C MET A 228 0.11 8.61 -8.57
N ILE A 229 -0.92 9.43 -8.81
CA ILE A 229 -1.37 9.76 -10.18
C ILE A 229 -0.26 10.51 -10.92
N ILE A 230 0.29 11.57 -10.32
CA ILE A 230 1.30 12.41 -10.98
C ILE A 230 2.54 11.58 -11.30
N VAL A 231 3.17 10.96 -10.30
CA VAL A 231 4.40 10.19 -10.47
C VAL A 231 4.16 8.96 -11.36
N GLY A 232 3.05 8.25 -11.16
CA GLY A 232 2.69 7.08 -11.95
C GLY A 232 2.43 7.38 -13.43
N SER A 233 2.02 8.61 -13.76
CA SER A 233 1.74 9.03 -15.13
C SER A 233 2.99 9.42 -15.93
N ILE A 234 4.12 9.73 -15.28
CA ILE A 234 5.34 10.21 -15.95
C ILE A 234 5.81 9.21 -17.01
N TYR A 235 5.99 7.94 -16.63
CA TYR A 235 6.51 6.93 -17.55
C TYR A 235 5.56 6.62 -18.73
N PRO A 236 4.25 6.39 -18.52
CA PRO A 236 3.29 6.27 -19.61
C PRO A 236 3.27 7.48 -20.55
N MET A 237 3.35 8.71 -20.04
CA MET A 237 3.37 9.92 -20.87
C MET A 237 4.63 10.00 -21.74
N VAL A 238 5.80 9.74 -21.16
CA VAL A 238 7.08 9.69 -21.92
C VAL A 238 7.02 8.60 -22.98
N SER A 239 6.47 7.43 -22.64
CA SER A 239 6.31 6.31 -23.58
C SER A 239 5.36 6.67 -24.74
N LEU A 240 4.21 7.29 -24.45
CA LEU A 240 3.27 7.77 -25.47
C LEU A 240 3.94 8.76 -26.42
N TRP A 241 4.66 9.73 -25.87
CA TRP A 241 5.33 10.76 -26.66
C TRP A 241 6.42 10.19 -27.56
N LEU A 242 7.30 9.34 -27.02
CA LEU A 242 8.40 8.74 -27.78
C LEU A 242 7.92 7.74 -28.85
N LEU A 243 6.95 6.87 -28.53
CA LEU A 243 6.42 5.88 -29.48
C LEU A 243 5.52 6.50 -30.56
N SER A 244 4.99 7.70 -30.31
CA SER A 244 4.21 8.45 -31.30
C SER A 244 5.09 9.12 -32.37
N ARG A 245 6.41 9.21 -32.16
CA ARG A 245 7.32 9.81 -33.15
C ARG A 245 7.37 8.98 -34.44
N PRO A 246 7.29 9.61 -35.63
CA PRO A 246 7.35 8.91 -36.92
C PRO A 246 8.60 8.02 -37.09
N SER A 247 9.75 8.45 -36.56
CA SER A 247 11.02 7.69 -36.64
C SER A 247 10.99 6.38 -35.84
N ALA A 248 10.28 6.34 -34.71
CA ALA A 248 10.07 5.11 -33.95
C ALA A 248 9.13 4.16 -34.70
N ARG A 249 8.05 4.70 -35.30
CA ARG A 249 7.10 3.92 -36.13
C ARG A 249 7.77 3.32 -37.36
N ALA A 250 8.57 4.12 -38.06
CA ALA A 250 9.33 3.68 -39.23
C ALA A 250 10.27 2.51 -38.89
N ALA A 251 10.92 2.54 -37.72
CA ALA A 251 11.84 1.50 -37.26
C ALA A 251 11.18 0.14 -36.96
N CYS A 252 9.85 0.09 -36.80
CA CYS A 252 9.10 -1.16 -36.60
C CYS A 252 8.18 -1.50 -37.78
N SER A 253 8.29 -0.79 -38.90
CA SER A 253 7.58 -1.14 -40.13
C SER A 253 8.25 -2.34 -40.81
N ASP A 254 7.47 -3.24 -41.42
CA ASP A 254 8.01 -4.44 -42.07
C ASP A 254 8.98 -4.10 -43.22
N SER A 255 8.81 -2.93 -43.84
CA SER A 255 9.70 -2.37 -44.88
C SER A 255 11.12 -2.07 -44.39
N ALA A 256 11.35 -1.98 -43.07
CA ALA A 256 12.68 -1.76 -42.51
C ALA A 256 13.51 -3.06 -42.49
N LYS A 257 12.88 -4.24 -42.41
CA LYS A 257 13.59 -5.53 -42.37
C LYS A 257 14.23 -5.91 -43.70
N SER A 258 13.64 -5.49 -44.81
CA SER A 258 14.14 -5.81 -46.15
C SER A 258 15.33 -4.92 -46.59
N ARG A 259 15.79 -3.99 -45.74
CA ARG A 259 16.84 -3.01 -46.07
C ARG A 259 18.11 -3.15 -45.24
N GLU A 260 18.16 -4.04 -44.24
CA GLU A 260 19.42 -4.36 -43.58
C GLU A 260 20.27 -5.19 -44.56
N PRO A 261 21.43 -4.69 -45.04
CA PRO A 261 22.31 -5.47 -45.89
C PRO A 261 22.75 -6.70 -45.11
N GLU A 262 22.71 -7.87 -45.75
CA GLU A 262 22.97 -9.19 -45.17
C GLU A 262 24.34 -9.32 -44.47
N ASN A 263 25.22 -8.32 -44.64
CA ASN A 263 26.62 -8.33 -44.21
C ASN A 263 26.97 -7.36 -43.06
N SER A 264 26.02 -6.78 -42.33
CA SER A 264 26.34 -5.95 -41.15
C SER A 264 26.27 -6.76 -39.84
N TRP A 265 27.28 -7.59 -39.60
CA TRP A 265 27.60 -8.16 -38.28
C TRP A 265 28.94 -7.61 -37.80
#